data_AF-A0A3C0Z4H4-F1
#
_entry.id   AF-A0A3C0Z4H4-F1
#
_cell.length_a   1.000
_cell.length_b   1.000
_cell.length_c   1.000
_cell.angle_alpha   90.00
_cell.angle_beta   90.00
_cell.angle_gamma   90.00
#
_symmetry.space_group_name_H-M   'P 1'
#
loop_
_entity.id
_entity.type
_entity.pdbx_description
1 polymer ?
#
loop_
_entity_poly.entity_id
_entity_poly.type
_entity_poly.pdbx_seq_one_letter_code
_entity_poly.pdbx_strand_id
1 'polypeptide(L)'
;IRETEHFFLKLSAFEDQLLEWMGGQDHFKPNVRNFTIGYLEAGLHDRAMTRDLDWGIPVPLEGYEGKCIYVWFEAVIGYLSATKEWGQRMGQPDRWKQFWQEPCRSYYFQGKDNIPFHTI
;
A
#
# COMPACT_ATOMS: atom_id res chain seq x y z
N ILE A 1 -12.62 -8.10 27.50
CA ILE A 1 -12.64 -7.42 26.17
C ILE A 1 -12.54 -5.93 26.45
N ARG A 2 -11.68 -5.19 25.76
CA ARG A 2 -11.52 -3.74 25.90
C ARG A 2 -11.83 -3.10 24.55
N GLU A 3 -12.69 -2.09 24.54
CA GLU A 3 -12.99 -1.31 23.34
C GLU A 3 -11.82 -0.36 23.01
N THR A 4 -11.60 -0.14 21.71
CA THR A 4 -10.50 0.67 21.19
C THR A 4 -10.87 1.20 19.81
N GLU A 5 -10.42 2.40 19.49
CA GLU A 5 -10.69 3.05 18.20
C GLU A 5 -9.55 2.79 17.21
N HIS A 6 -9.90 2.61 15.94
CA HIS A 6 -8.95 2.46 14.86
C HIS A 6 -9.36 3.30 13.66
N PHE A 7 -8.38 3.91 12.99
CA PHE A 7 -8.59 4.48 11.67
C PHE A 7 -8.67 3.38 10.61
N PHE A 8 -9.57 3.56 9.66
CA PHE A 8 -9.78 2.65 8.53
C PHE A 8 -9.52 3.37 7.22
N LEU A 9 -8.87 2.67 6.28
CA LEU A 9 -8.87 3.03 4.88
C LEU A 9 -10.25 2.66 4.34
N LYS A 10 -10.95 3.63 3.74
CA LYS A 10 -12.18 3.39 3.00
C LYS A 10 -11.90 2.70 1.67
N LEU A 11 -11.30 1.50 1.74
CA LEU A 11 -10.82 0.74 0.60
C LEU A 11 -11.96 0.36 -0.34
N SER A 12 -13.16 0.14 0.21
CA SER A 12 -14.38 -0.11 -0.55
C SER A 12 -14.68 0.97 -1.60
N ALA A 13 -14.25 2.22 -1.37
CA ALA A 13 -14.48 3.32 -2.31
C ALA A 13 -13.64 3.24 -3.59
N PHE A 14 -12.64 2.35 -3.65
CA PHE A 14 -11.75 2.19 -4.79
C PHE A 14 -12.11 1.00 -5.69
N GLU A 15 -13.12 0.21 -5.33
CA GLU A 15 -13.45 -1.05 -6.01
C GLU A 15 -13.67 -0.87 -7.52
N ASP A 16 -14.58 0.02 -7.91
CA ASP A 16 -14.90 0.29 -9.32
C ASP A 16 -13.68 0.81 -10.09
N GLN A 17 -12.92 1.73 -9.48
CA GLN A 17 -11.72 2.30 -10.08
C GLN A 17 -10.65 1.24 -10.30
N LEU A 18 -10.47 0.32 -9.36
CA LEU A 18 -9.50 -0.78 -9.45
C LEU A 18 -9.93 -1.84 -10.47
N LEU A 19 -11.23 -2.13 -10.56
CA LEU A 19 -11.79 -3.00 -11.60
C LEU A 19 -11.52 -2.44 -12.99
N GLU A 20 -11.81 -1.16 -13.20
CA GLU A 20 -11.53 -0.47 -14.47
C GLU A 20 -10.03 -0.48 -14.78
N TRP A 21 -9.19 -0.12 -13.80
CA TRP A 21 -7.74 -0.11 -13.96
C TRP A 21 -7.17 -1.50 -14.30
N MET A 22 -7.65 -2.56 -13.64
CA MET A 22 -7.27 -3.95 -13.90
C MET A 22 -7.64 -4.41 -15.32
N GLY A 23 -8.71 -3.84 -15.88
CA GLY A 23 -9.13 -4.05 -17.26
C GLY A 23 -8.02 -3.80 -18.27
N GLY A 24 -7.20 -2.76 -18.05
CA GLY A 24 -6.08 -2.37 -18.91
C GLY A 24 -4.72 -3.03 -18.60
N GLN A 25 -4.63 -3.94 -17.63
CA GLN A 25 -3.36 -4.56 -17.21
C GLN A 25 -3.01 -5.82 -18.03
N ASP A 26 -2.98 -5.74 -19.35
CA ASP A 26 -2.72 -6.89 -20.25
C ASP A 26 -1.34 -7.54 -20.07
N HIS A 27 -0.41 -6.81 -19.46
CA HIS A 27 0.93 -7.30 -19.18
C HIS A 27 1.02 -8.17 -17.91
N PHE A 28 -0.06 -8.26 -17.12
CA PHE A 28 -0.10 -9.12 -15.94
C PHE A 28 -0.23 -10.59 -16.35
N LYS A 29 0.35 -11.48 -15.55
CA LYS A 29 0.13 -12.93 -15.75
C LYS A 29 -1.36 -13.25 -15.58
N PRO A 30 -1.96 -14.12 -16.40
CA PRO A 30 -3.40 -14.40 -16.35
C PRO A 30 -3.92 -14.80 -14.97
N ASN A 31 -3.14 -15.57 -14.21
CA ASN A 31 -3.51 -15.97 -12.86
C ASN A 31 -3.56 -14.79 -11.86
N VAL A 32 -2.67 -13.80 -11.98
CA VAL A 32 -2.65 -12.61 -11.13
C VAL A 32 -3.84 -11.71 -11.47
N ARG A 33 -4.09 -11.49 -12.76
CA ARG A 33 -5.20 -10.67 -13.26
C ARG A 33 -6.55 -11.27 -12.84
N ASN A 34 -6.78 -12.55 -13.14
CA ASN A 34 -8.05 -13.21 -12.83
C ASN A 34 -8.28 -13.31 -11.31
N PHE A 35 -7.24 -13.56 -10.53
CA PHE A 35 -7.35 -13.56 -9.06
C PHE A 35 -7.74 -12.18 -8.53
N THR A 36 -7.12 -11.11 -9.05
CA THR A 36 -7.41 -9.75 -8.59
C THR A 36 -8.84 -9.33 -8.97
N ILE A 37 -9.26 -9.61 -10.22
CA ILE A 37 -10.64 -9.33 -10.66
C ILE A 37 -11.64 -10.06 -9.77
N GLY A 38 -11.46 -11.37 -9.54
CA GLY A 38 -12.37 -12.12 -8.67
C GLY A 38 -12.37 -11.64 -7.21
N TYR A 39 -11.25 -11.11 -6.72
CA TYR A 39 -11.18 -10.50 -5.40
C TYR A 39 -11.98 -9.19 -5.34
N LEU A 40 -11.86 -8.34 -6.36
CA LEU A 40 -12.59 -7.08 -6.46
C LEU A 40 -14.09 -7.31 -6.63
N GLU A 41 -14.50 -8.27 -7.47
CA GLU A 41 -15.92 -8.63 -7.68
C GLU A 41 -16.58 -9.24 -6.44
N ALA A 42 -15.79 -9.80 -5.52
CA ALA A 42 -16.29 -10.31 -4.25
C ALA A 42 -16.61 -9.20 -3.22
N GLY A 43 -16.24 -7.96 -3.52
CA GLY A 43 -16.43 -6.81 -2.65
C GLY A 43 -15.22 -6.50 -1.77
N LEU A 44 -14.75 -5.26 -1.79
CA LEU A 44 -13.71 -4.74 -0.93
C LEU A 44 -14.30 -4.28 0.41
N HIS A 45 -13.63 -4.66 1.49
CA HIS A 45 -13.93 -4.17 2.83
C HIS A 45 -12.90 -3.13 3.26
N ASP A 46 -13.39 -2.12 4.00
CA ASP A 46 -12.53 -1.15 4.66
C ASP A 46 -11.52 -1.84 5.59
N ARG A 47 -10.29 -1.35 5.58
CA ARG A 47 -9.17 -2.00 6.28
C ARG A 47 -8.62 -1.08 7.36
N ALA A 48 -8.51 -1.60 8.59
CA ALA A 48 -7.90 -0.87 9.70
C ALA A 48 -6.42 -0.57 9.41
N MET A 49 -6.06 0.71 9.42
CA MET A 49 -4.71 1.23 9.16
C MET A 49 -3.89 1.45 10.44
N THR A 50 -4.46 1.21 11.62
CA THR A 50 -3.78 1.42 12.91
C THR A 50 -3.88 0.20 13.80
N ARG A 51 -2.97 0.10 14.77
CA ARG A 51 -2.92 -0.97 15.78
C ARG A 51 -2.53 -0.39 17.14
N ASP A 52 -3.06 -0.99 18.21
CA ASP A 52 -2.62 -0.74 19.59
C ASP A 52 -1.30 -1.49 19.82
N LEU A 53 -0.19 -0.78 19.60
CA LEU A 53 1.17 -1.33 19.68
C LEU A 53 2.12 -0.23 20.14
N ASP A 54 3.09 -0.60 20.96
CA ASP A 54 4.15 0.30 21.42
C ASP A 54 5.36 0.33 20.45
N TRP A 55 5.38 -0.57 19.46
CA TRP A 55 6.46 -0.70 18.48
C TRP A 55 5.94 -0.55 17.04
N GLY A 56 6.40 0.49 16.35
CA GLY A 56 6.02 0.83 14.98
C GLY A 56 6.13 2.33 14.70
N ILE A 57 5.57 2.77 13.57
CA ILE A 57 5.47 4.20 13.25
C ILE A 57 4.29 4.79 14.03
N PRO A 58 4.47 5.78 14.91
CA PRO A 58 3.38 6.34 15.70
C PRO A 58 2.37 7.06 14.81
N VAL A 59 1.09 6.99 15.18
CA VAL A 59 0.05 7.79 14.51
C VAL A 59 0.29 9.28 14.83
N PRO A 60 0.44 10.16 13.84
CA PRO A 60 0.82 11.56 14.07
C PRO A 60 -0.41 12.44 14.39
N LEU A 61 -1.27 11.98 15.29
CA LEU A 61 -2.48 12.68 15.73
C LEU A 61 -2.52 12.73 17.25
N GLU A 62 -2.89 13.89 17.79
CA GLU A 62 -3.09 14.08 19.23
C GLU A 62 -4.22 13.17 19.74
N GLY A 63 -4.01 12.53 20.90
CA GLY A 63 -4.97 11.61 21.52
C GLY A 63 -4.88 10.16 21.02
N TYR A 64 -3.95 9.86 20.12
CA TYR A 64 -3.69 8.51 19.60
C TYR A 64 -2.32 7.97 20.04
N GLU A 65 -1.79 8.50 21.14
CA GLU A 65 -0.56 7.99 21.77
C GLU A 65 -0.74 6.51 22.15
N GLY A 66 0.28 5.69 21.87
CA GLY A 66 0.20 4.22 22.05
C GLY A 66 -0.44 3.47 20.87
N LYS A 67 -0.76 4.16 19.78
CA LYS A 67 -1.15 3.54 18.50
C LYS A 67 -0.08 3.73 17.44
N CYS A 68 0.14 2.68 16.66
CA CYS A 68 1.01 2.71 15.49
C CYS A 68 0.20 2.54 14.20
N ILE A 69 0.77 3.07 13.11
CA ILE A 69 0.37 2.72 11.76
C ILE A 69 0.60 1.23 11.56
N TYR A 70 -0.40 0.53 11.05
CA TYR A 70 -0.33 -0.90 10.81
C TYR A 70 0.76 -1.21 9.78
N VAL A 71 1.58 -2.22 10.02
CA VAL A 71 2.71 -2.58 9.15
C VAL A 71 2.28 -2.84 7.70
N TRP A 72 1.12 -3.47 7.49
CA TRP A 72 0.55 -3.66 6.15
C TRP A 72 -0.04 -2.39 5.54
N PHE A 73 0.00 -1.24 6.20
CA PHE A 73 -0.30 0.04 5.55
C PHE A 73 1.00 0.76 5.18
N GLU A 74 1.99 0.78 6.09
CA GLU A 74 3.23 1.54 5.87
C GLU A 74 4.30 0.79 5.05
N ALA A 75 4.29 -0.55 5.03
CA ALA A 75 5.35 -1.33 4.37
C ALA A 75 5.51 -1.02 2.87
N VAL A 76 4.41 -0.80 2.12
CA VAL A 76 4.47 -0.40 0.70
C VAL A 76 5.06 0.99 0.49
N ILE A 77 4.91 1.89 1.46
CA ILE A 77 5.53 3.22 1.46
C ILE A 77 7.05 3.09 1.64
N GLY A 78 7.51 1.97 2.23
CA GLY A 78 8.91 1.56 2.31
C GLY A 78 9.66 1.63 0.98
N TYR A 79 9.01 1.31 -0.15
CA TYR A 79 9.64 1.44 -1.47
C TYR A 79 10.01 2.88 -1.81
N LEU A 80 9.17 3.85 -1.44
CA LEU A 80 9.41 5.27 -1.64
C LEU A 80 10.43 5.83 -0.65
N SER A 81 10.34 5.46 0.62
CA SER A 81 11.30 5.93 1.64
C SER A 81 12.70 5.39 1.37
N ALA A 82 12.83 4.14 0.92
CA ALA A 82 14.12 3.56 0.55
C ALA A 82 14.78 4.29 -0.64
N THR A 83 14.02 4.66 -1.68
CA THR A 83 14.59 5.41 -2.82
C THR A 83 14.98 6.83 -2.42
N LYS A 84 14.22 7.48 -1.51
CA LYS A 84 14.59 8.78 -0.93
C LYS A 84 15.91 8.70 -0.16
N GLU A 85 16.05 7.73 0.74
CA GLU A 85 17.27 7.48 1.50
C GLU A 85 18.47 7.21 0.58
N TRP A 86 18.28 6.39 -0.46
CA TRP A 86 19.31 6.15 -1.48
C TRP A 86 19.76 7.46 -2.16
N GLY A 87 18.82 8.32 -2.56
CA GLY A 87 19.14 9.62 -3.17
C GLY A 87 19.97 10.51 -2.24
N GLN A 88 19.59 10.57 -0.95
CA GLN A 88 20.34 11.31 0.07
C GLN A 88 21.78 10.79 0.22
N ARG A 89 21.97 9.47 0.33
CA ARG A 89 23.30 8.85 0.44
C ARG A 89 24.19 9.08 -0.77
N MET A 90 23.59 9.25 -1.95
CA MET A 90 24.29 9.55 -3.21
C MET A 90 24.62 11.03 -3.40
N GLY A 91 24.30 11.90 -2.42
CA GLY A 91 24.45 13.35 -2.55
C GLY A 91 23.49 13.98 -3.56
N GLN A 92 22.43 13.27 -3.94
CA GLN A 92 21.43 13.67 -4.93
C GLN A 92 20.03 13.47 -4.35
N PRO A 93 19.63 14.28 -3.36
CA PRO A 93 18.42 14.06 -2.55
C PRO A 93 17.12 14.05 -3.35
N ASP A 94 17.10 14.65 -4.53
CA ASP A 94 15.93 14.70 -5.42
C ASP A 94 15.86 13.56 -6.44
N ARG A 95 16.90 12.72 -6.54
CA ARG A 95 17.01 11.71 -7.59
C ARG A 95 15.93 10.64 -7.53
N TRP A 96 15.29 10.42 -6.37
CA TRP A 96 14.16 9.50 -6.26
C TRP A 96 12.95 9.93 -7.11
N LYS A 97 12.81 11.23 -7.42
CA LYS A 97 11.67 11.77 -8.19
C LYS A 97 11.57 11.15 -9.58
N GLN A 98 12.70 10.82 -10.21
CA GLN A 98 12.73 10.15 -11.52
C GLN A 98 12.01 8.79 -11.54
N PHE A 99 11.84 8.15 -10.37
CA PHE A 99 11.17 6.84 -10.23
C PHE A 99 9.71 6.95 -9.75
N TRP A 100 9.28 8.11 -9.26
CA TRP A 100 7.98 8.25 -8.57
C TRP A 100 7.13 9.43 -9.04
N GLN A 101 7.72 10.40 -9.74
CA GLN A 101 7.04 11.60 -10.24
C GLN A 101 7.19 11.77 -11.77
N GLU A 102 8.15 11.10 -12.38
CA GLU A 102 8.38 11.10 -13.82
C GLU A 102 7.93 9.76 -14.44
N PRO A 103 7.62 9.73 -15.75
CA PRO A 103 7.29 8.48 -16.44
C PRO A 103 8.44 7.47 -16.32
N CYS A 104 8.18 6.37 -15.61
CA CYS A 104 9.12 5.27 -15.47
C CYS A 104 8.35 3.94 -15.46
N ARG A 105 9.09 2.84 -15.66
CA ARG A 105 8.52 1.50 -15.53
C ARG A 105 8.99 0.87 -14.23
N SER A 106 8.07 0.70 -13.29
CA SER A 106 8.32 0.07 -11.99
C SER A 106 8.06 -1.44 -12.06
N TYR A 107 8.90 -2.20 -11.35
CA TYR A 107 8.76 -3.66 -11.25
C TYR A 107 8.78 -4.07 -9.77
N TYR A 108 7.76 -4.82 -9.35
CA TYR A 108 7.62 -5.34 -7.99
C TYR A 108 7.66 -6.86 -8.02
N PHE A 109 8.76 -7.44 -7.54
CA PHE A 109 8.95 -8.88 -7.48
C PHE A 109 8.40 -9.41 -6.16
N GLN A 110 7.32 -10.19 -6.22
CA GLN A 110 6.59 -10.62 -5.03
C GLN A 110 6.25 -12.11 -5.08
N GLY A 111 6.03 -12.70 -3.90
CA GLY A 111 5.42 -14.03 -3.76
C GLY A 111 3.91 -14.00 -4.04
N LYS A 112 3.32 -15.16 -4.33
CA LYS A 112 1.89 -15.28 -4.69
C LYS A 112 0.95 -14.67 -3.63
N ASP A 113 1.29 -14.81 -2.35
CA ASP A 113 0.40 -14.39 -1.26
C ASP A 113 0.36 -12.86 -1.11
N ASN A 114 1.28 -12.14 -1.77
CA ASN A 114 1.32 -10.69 -1.82
C ASN A 114 0.56 -10.08 -3.01
N ILE A 115 -0.06 -10.91 -3.87
CA ILE A 115 -0.86 -10.42 -5.01
C ILE A 115 -1.90 -9.39 -4.56
N PRO A 116 -2.85 -9.71 -3.65
CA PRO A 116 -3.89 -8.74 -3.30
C PRO A 116 -3.34 -7.46 -2.66
N PHE A 117 -2.13 -7.50 -2.08
CA PHE A 117 -1.51 -6.34 -1.45
C PHE A 117 -0.82 -5.39 -2.46
N HIS A 118 -0.57 -5.86 -3.68
CA HIS A 118 0.13 -5.09 -4.72
C HIS A 118 -0.73 -4.83 -5.96
N THR A 119 -1.94 -5.40 -6.02
CA THR A 119 -2.85 -5.25 -7.16
C THR A 119 -4.17 -4.59 -6.79
N ILE A 120 -4.41 -4.32 -5.50
CA ILE A 120 -5.56 -3.61 -4.92
C ILE A 120 -5.00 -2.45 -4.10
#